data_AF-A3JT96-F1
#
_entry.id   AF-A3JT96-F1
#
_cell.length_a   1.000
_cell.length_b   1.000
_cell.length_c   1.000
_cell.angle_alpha   90.00
_cell.angle_beta   90.00
_cell.angle_gamma   90.00
#
_symmetry.space_group_name_H-M   'P 1'
#
loop_
_entity.id
_entity.type
_entity.pdbx_description
1 polymer ?
#
loop_
_entity_poly.entity_id
_entity_poly.type
_entity_poly.pdbx_seq_one_letter_code
_entity_poly.pdbx_strand_id
1 'polypeptide(L)'
;MLTLISFLWVGHTNGIDFFPTKPALLIHVTVFTFWIGALWPLYRLLDYPEFITEVAVISHKFGRLALIMVPIMLIAGGIMATSLLSHPTQLFTSVYGITLMVKILVVSFLMILASLNKFRFVPALLRNDTGSAKKFQQSILAEAVSFLAILMLTAIITGAVSLPH
;
A
#
# COMPACT_ATOMS: atom_id res chain seq x y z
N MET A 1 1.59 -15.28 9.37
CA MET A 1 1.57 -16.54 8.59
C MET A 1 0.24 -17.29 8.71
N LEU A 2 -0.34 -17.46 9.90
CA LEU A 2 -1.65 -18.14 10.06
C LEU A 2 -2.83 -17.47 9.33
N THR A 3 -2.83 -16.14 9.19
CA THR A 3 -3.87 -15.41 8.45
C THR A 3 -3.84 -15.67 6.94
N LEU A 4 -2.67 -15.95 6.35
CA LEU A 4 -2.53 -16.21 4.91
C LEU A 4 -3.14 -17.56 4.50
N ILE A 5 -3.13 -18.54 5.41
CA ILE A 5 -3.70 -19.88 5.18
C ILE A 5 -5.23 -19.85 5.28
N SER A 6 -5.79 -19.02 6.16
CA SER A 6 -7.24 -18.85 6.29
C SER A 6 -7.89 -18.34 4.99
N PHE A 7 -7.21 -17.45 4.25
CA PHE A 7 -7.68 -16.96 2.94
C PHE A 7 -7.68 -18.05 1.85
N LEU A 8 -6.78 -19.04 1.92
CA LEU A 8 -6.79 -20.18 1.01
C LEU A 8 -8.00 -21.10 1.23
N TRP A 9 -8.46 -21.21 2.48
CA TRP A 9 -9.59 -22.05 2.88
C TRP A 9 -10.96 -21.44 2.58
N VAL A 10 -11.16 -20.14 2.86
CA VAL A 10 -12.45 -19.45 2.59
C VAL A 10 -12.75 -19.36 1.08
N GLY A 11 -11.71 -19.39 0.23
CA GLY A 11 -11.87 -19.34 -1.22
C GLY A 11 -12.24 -20.67 -1.91
N HIS A 12 -12.52 -21.77 -1.20
CA HIS A 12 -13.03 -23.00 -1.80
C HIS A 12 -14.54 -22.96 -2.06
N THR A 13 -15.29 -22.09 -1.39
CA THR A 13 -16.77 -22.10 -1.41
C THR A 13 -17.42 -21.03 -2.29
N ASN A 14 -16.66 -20.06 -2.82
CA ASN A 14 -17.24 -18.83 -3.40
C ASN A 14 -17.04 -18.61 -4.91
N GLY A 15 -16.62 -19.62 -5.68
CA GLY A 15 -16.66 -19.56 -7.15
C GLY A 15 -15.72 -18.54 -7.85
N ILE A 16 -14.74 -17.98 -7.14
CA ILE A 16 -13.71 -17.09 -7.73
C ILE A 16 -12.58 -17.96 -8.29
N ASP A 17 -12.27 -17.80 -9.59
CA ASP A 17 -11.23 -18.55 -10.28
C ASP A 17 -9.91 -18.61 -9.48
N PHE A 18 -9.37 -19.83 -9.33
CA PHE A 18 -8.20 -20.12 -8.52
C PHE A 18 -6.96 -19.33 -8.99
N PHE A 19 -6.86 -19.10 -10.30
CA PHE A 19 -5.79 -18.37 -10.95
C PHE A 19 -6.41 -17.38 -11.95
N PRO A 20 -5.98 -16.10 -11.98
CA PRO A 20 -4.84 -15.50 -11.28
C PRO A 20 -5.16 -14.84 -9.91
N THR A 21 -6.41 -14.87 -9.44
CA THR A 21 -6.90 -13.98 -8.36
C THR A 21 -6.31 -14.31 -6.97
N LYS A 22 -6.17 -15.59 -6.60
CA LYS A 22 -5.63 -15.98 -5.28
C LYS A 22 -4.13 -15.64 -5.13
N PRO A 23 -3.25 -15.95 -6.09
CA PRO A 23 -1.86 -15.49 -6.05
C PRO A 23 -1.75 -13.96 -6.01
N ALA A 24 -2.58 -13.25 -6.79
CA ALA A 24 -2.60 -11.80 -6.78
C ALA A 24 -2.94 -11.24 -5.38
N LEU A 25 -3.93 -11.81 -4.69
CA LEU A 25 -4.26 -11.42 -3.32
C LEU A 25 -3.09 -11.66 -2.34
N LEU A 26 -2.46 -12.84 -2.40
CA LEU A 26 -1.31 -13.15 -1.54
C LEU A 26 -0.15 -12.18 -1.75
N ILE A 27 0.17 -11.88 -3.01
CA ILE A 27 1.19 -10.88 -3.38
C ILE A 27 0.79 -9.51 -2.80
N HIS A 28 -0.47 -9.10 -3.00
CA HIS A 28 -0.96 -7.81 -2.55
C HIS A 28 -0.82 -7.64 -1.04
N VAL A 29 -1.29 -8.61 -0.25
CA VAL A 29 -1.19 -8.55 1.23
C VAL A 29 0.26 -8.63 1.71
N THR A 30 1.12 -9.41 1.03
CA THR A 30 2.54 -9.55 1.41
C THR A 30 3.28 -8.23 1.23
N VAL A 31 3.18 -7.60 0.05
CA VAL A 31 3.83 -6.31 -0.20
C VAL A 31 3.29 -5.23 0.74
N PHE A 32 1.99 -5.26 1.04
CA PHE A 32 1.35 -4.33 1.95
C PHE A 32 1.90 -4.45 3.37
N THR A 33 2.01 -5.69 3.88
CA THR A 33 2.51 -5.97 5.22
C THR A 33 3.99 -5.59 5.36
N PHE A 34 4.79 -5.87 4.33
CA PHE A 34 6.19 -5.44 4.26
C PHE A 34 6.31 -3.91 4.39
N TRP A 35 5.43 -3.16 3.73
CA TRP A 35 5.46 -1.70 3.76
C TRP A 35 5.17 -1.15 5.17
N ILE A 36 4.09 -1.61 5.80
CA ILE A 36 3.71 -1.16 7.16
C ILE A 36 4.81 -1.53 8.17
N GLY A 37 5.38 -2.72 8.06
CA GLY A 37 6.44 -3.18 8.96
C GLY A 37 7.71 -2.31 8.91
N ALA A 38 7.99 -1.69 7.77
CA ALA A 38 9.17 -0.83 7.59
C ALA A 38 8.96 0.61 8.10
N LEU A 39 7.74 1.15 8.03
CA LEU A 39 7.49 2.56 8.34
C LEU A 39 7.60 2.90 9.82
N TRP A 40 7.13 2.01 10.71
CA TRP A 40 7.13 2.28 12.15
C TRP A 40 8.55 2.41 12.75
N PRO A 41 9.50 1.49 12.48
CA PRO A 41 10.88 1.66 12.93
C PRO A 41 11.55 2.92 12.37
N LEU A 42 11.34 3.23 11.09
CA LEU A 42 11.91 4.42 10.45
C LEU A 42 11.40 5.71 11.08
N TYR A 43 10.10 5.77 11.40
CA TYR A 43 9.51 6.92 12.10
C TYR A 43 10.15 7.14 13.49
N ARG A 44 10.29 6.08 14.28
CA ARG A 44 10.79 6.15 15.66
C ARG A 44 12.28 6.47 15.73
N LEU A 45 13.08 5.95 14.79
CA LEU A 45 14.52 6.21 14.76
C LEU A 45 14.86 7.66 14.37
N LEU A 46 13.95 8.40 13.74
CA LEU A 46 14.14 9.83 13.45
C LEU A 46 14.11 10.72 14.69
N ASP A 47 13.59 10.24 15.82
CA ASP A 47 13.59 10.97 17.09
C ASP A 47 15.01 11.03 17.71
N TYR A 48 15.95 10.23 17.20
CA TYR A 48 17.30 10.05 17.71
C TYR A 48 18.34 10.54 16.68
N PRO A 49 18.96 11.72 16.89
CA PRO A 49 19.89 12.32 15.93
C PRO A 49 21.06 11.41 15.52
N GLU A 50 21.53 10.56 16.43
CA GLU A 50 22.62 9.61 16.23
C GLU A 50 22.31 8.55 15.16
N PHE A 51 21.04 8.27 14.87
CA PHE A 51 20.61 7.24 13.91
C PHE A 51 20.17 7.81 12.55
N ILE A 52 20.25 9.13 12.33
CA ILE A 52 19.75 9.78 11.10
C ILE A 52 20.41 9.20 9.85
N THR A 53 21.72 8.92 9.90
CA THR A 53 22.48 8.36 8.77
C THR A 53 22.01 6.94 8.45
N GLU A 54 21.83 6.11 9.47
CA GLU A 54 21.34 4.73 9.36
C GLU A 54 19.92 4.71 8.79
N VAL A 55 19.04 5.58 9.28
CA VAL A 55 17.67 5.74 8.77
C VAL A 55 17.68 6.10 7.29
N ALA A 56 18.55 7.02 6.87
CA ALA A 56 18.66 7.41 5.46
C ALA A 56 19.15 6.25 4.59
N VAL A 57 20.14 5.48 5.05
CA VAL A 57 20.67 4.29 4.34
C VAL A 57 19.61 3.19 4.22
N ILE A 58 18.87 2.90 5.31
CA ILE A 58 17.79 1.91 5.31
C ILE A 58 16.67 2.37 4.37
N SER A 59 16.27 3.64 4.44
CA SER A 59 15.25 4.23 3.57
C SER A 59 15.64 4.18 2.10
N HIS A 60 16.93 4.37 1.78
CA HIS A 60 17.43 4.24 0.42
C HIS A 60 17.33 2.79 -0.10
N LYS A 61 17.70 1.79 0.72
CA LYS A 61 17.56 0.37 0.37
C LYS A 61 16.09 -0.03 0.21
N PHE A 62 15.22 0.44 1.10
CA PHE A 62 13.77 0.25 1.01
C PHE A 62 13.22 0.83 -0.30
N GLY A 63 13.59 2.06 -0.64
CA GLY A 63 13.17 2.72 -1.89
C GLY A 63 13.65 2.01 -3.17
N ARG A 64 14.72 1.20 -3.09
CA ARG A 64 15.18 0.36 -4.20
C ARG A 64 14.32 -0.91 -4.35
N LEU A 65 13.95 -1.55 -3.24
CA LEU A 65 13.02 -2.69 -3.26
C LEU A 65 11.62 -2.26 -3.73
N ALA A 66 11.17 -1.08 -3.29
CA ALA A 66 9.90 -0.50 -3.70
C ALA A 66 9.76 -0.35 -5.22
N LEU A 67 10.85 -0.10 -5.96
CA LEU A 67 10.81 -0.01 -7.43
C LEU A 67 10.32 -1.30 -8.11
N ILE A 68 10.54 -2.45 -7.47
CA ILE A 68 10.13 -3.76 -8.00
C ILE A 68 8.78 -4.15 -7.38
N MET A 69 8.62 -3.94 -6.07
CA MET A 69 7.43 -4.36 -5.34
C MET A 69 6.18 -3.55 -5.71
N VAL A 70 6.31 -2.25 -6.01
CA VAL A 70 5.17 -1.40 -6.39
C VAL A 70 4.54 -1.83 -7.72
N PRO A 71 5.27 -2.01 -8.83
CA PRO A 71 4.67 -2.52 -10.06
C PRO A 71 3.96 -3.87 -9.86
N ILE A 72 4.58 -4.80 -9.13
CA ILE A 72 4.00 -6.11 -8.82
C ILE A 72 2.67 -5.94 -8.04
N MET A 73 2.65 -5.06 -7.05
CA MET A 73 1.47 -4.71 -6.26
C MET A 73 0.34 -4.15 -7.12
N LEU A 74 0.67 -3.22 -8.03
CA LEU A 74 -0.31 -2.58 -8.92
C LEU A 74 -0.89 -3.58 -9.91
N ILE A 75 -0.07 -4.47 -10.47
CA ILE A 75 -0.53 -5.55 -11.36
C ILE A 75 -1.47 -6.48 -10.59
N ALA A 76 -1.08 -6.92 -9.38
CA ALA A 76 -1.93 -7.75 -8.54
C ALA A 76 -3.27 -7.07 -8.21
N GLY A 77 -3.24 -5.78 -7.87
CA GLY A 77 -4.44 -4.98 -7.65
C GLY A 77 -5.33 -4.85 -8.88
N GLY A 78 -4.73 -4.66 -10.06
CA GLY A 78 -5.43 -4.58 -11.34
C GLY A 78 -6.12 -5.89 -11.71
N ILE A 79 -5.41 -7.02 -11.57
CA ILE A 79 -5.97 -8.36 -11.77
C ILE A 79 -7.21 -8.56 -10.89
N MET A 80 -7.09 -8.28 -9.59
CA MET A 80 -8.21 -8.41 -8.68
C MET A 80 -9.38 -7.49 -9.08
N ALA A 81 -9.11 -6.23 -9.41
CA ALA A 81 -10.14 -5.28 -9.83
C ALA A 81 -10.91 -5.77 -11.08
N THR A 82 -10.20 -6.27 -12.10
CA THR A 82 -10.83 -6.78 -13.33
C THR A 82 -11.65 -8.05 -13.10
N SER A 83 -11.29 -8.89 -12.13
CA SER A 83 -12.06 -10.10 -11.79
C SER A 83 -13.30 -9.81 -10.96
N LEU A 84 -13.39 -8.63 -10.33
CA LEU A 84 -14.50 -8.24 -9.46
C LEU A 84 -15.55 -7.35 -10.16
N LEU A 85 -15.18 -6.71 -11.28
CA LEU A 85 -16.07 -5.83 -12.07
C LEU A 85 -16.55 -6.57 -13.31
N SER A 86 -17.86 -6.86 -13.38
CA SER A 86 -18.49 -7.50 -14.55
C SER A 86 -18.55 -6.55 -15.75
N HIS A 87 -18.78 -5.26 -15.50
CA HIS A 87 -18.84 -4.22 -16.53
C HIS A 87 -18.06 -2.95 -16.13
N PRO A 88 -17.29 -2.32 -17.04
CA PRO A 88 -16.53 -1.10 -16.74
C PRO A 88 -17.38 0.07 -16.26
N THR A 89 -18.65 0.14 -16.69
CA THR A 89 -19.60 1.17 -16.28
C THR A 89 -19.92 1.12 -14.79
N GLN A 90 -19.85 -0.07 -14.17
CA GLN A 90 -20.07 -0.23 -12.73
C GLN A 90 -19.01 0.50 -11.89
N LEU A 91 -17.86 0.84 -12.48
CA LEU A 91 -16.83 1.64 -11.81
C LEU A 91 -17.36 3.02 -11.39
N PHE A 92 -18.24 3.61 -12.20
CA PHE A 92 -18.76 4.96 -11.97
C PHE A 92 -20.16 4.99 -11.38
N THR A 93 -20.93 3.92 -11.52
CA THR A 93 -22.35 3.89 -11.13
C THR A 93 -22.63 3.11 -9.85
N SER A 94 -21.75 2.20 -9.44
CA SER A 94 -21.96 1.37 -8.24
C SER A 94 -21.21 1.92 -7.04
N VAL A 95 -21.77 1.71 -5.83
CA VAL A 95 -21.07 2.00 -4.56
C VAL A 95 -19.73 1.25 -4.50
N TYR A 96 -19.69 0.02 -5.02
CA TYR A 96 -18.47 -0.77 -5.13
C TYR A 96 -17.40 -0.05 -5.98
N GLY A 97 -17.78 0.36 -7.19
CA GLY A 97 -16.91 1.05 -8.14
C GLY A 97 -16.40 2.38 -7.63
N ILE A 98 -17.28 3.20 -7.06
CA ILE A 98 -16.92 4.51 -6.47
C ILE A 98 -15.94 4.30 -5.31
N THR A 99 -16.19 3.34 -4.42
CA THR A 99 -15.29 3.04 -3.29
C THR A 99 -13.92 2.55 -3.79
N LEU A 100 -13.90 1.74 -4.85
CA LEU A 100 -12.66 1.31 -5.50
C LEU A 100 -11.90 2.48 -6.13
N MET A 101 -12.59 3.42 -6.79
CA MET A 101 -11.96 4.63 -7.33
C MET A 101 -11.33 5.49 -6.23
N VAL A 102 -12.03 5.69 -5.11
CA VAL A 102 -11.47 6.39 -3.95
C VAL A 102 -10.22 5.67 -3.43
N LYS A 103 -10.25 4.34 -3.34
CA LYS A 103 -9.08 3.54 -2.95
C LYS A 103 -7.91 3.76 -3.92
N ILE A 104 -8.16 3.77 -5.23
CA ILE A 104 -7.13 4.04 -6.24
C ILE A 104 -6.53 5.44 -6.07
N LEU A 105 -7.36 6.47 -5.84
CA LEU A 105 -6.89 7.83 -5.59
C LEU A 105 -5.99 7.92 -4.35
N VAL A 106 -6.37 7.26 -3.25
CA VAL A 106 -5.54 7.22 -2.04
C VAL A 106 -4.23 6.47 -2.28
N VAL A 107 -4.25 5.36 -3.03
CA VAL A 107 -3.03 4.65 -3.43
C VAL A 107 -2.12 5.53 -4.30
N SER A 108 -2.68 6.27 -5.26
CA SER A 108 -1.91 7.21 -6.08
C SER A 108 -1.27 8.30 -5.24
N PHE A 109 -2.00 8.88 -4.29
CA PHE A 109 -1.46 9.86 -3.35
C PHE A 109 -0.31 9.28 -2.51
N LEU A 110 -0.48 8.06 -1.97
CA LEU A 110 0.56 7.35 -1.25
C LEU A 110 1.83 7.13 -2.11
N MET A 111 1.68 6.79 -3.39
CA MET A 111 2.81 6.62 -4.32
C MET A 111 3.55 7.93 -4.58
N ILE A 112 2.84 9.05 -4.64
CA ILE A 112 3.46 10.38 -4.73
C ILE A 112 4.29 10.66 -3.47
N LEU A 113 3.74 10.40 -2.26
CA LEU A 113 4.48 10.56 -1.00
C LEU A 113 5.72 9.66 -0.95
N ALA A 114 5.60 8.39 -1.32
CA ALA A 114 6.73 7.45 -1.35
C ALA A 114 7.81 7.88 -2.35
N SER A 115 7.41 8.45 -3.49
CA SER A 115 8.34 9.01 -4.48
C SER A 115 9.05 10.25 -3.93
N LEU A 116 8.33 11.15 -3.25
CA LEU A 116 8.91 12.32 -2.58
C LEU A 116 9.87 11.91 -1.46
N ASN A 117 9.52 10.89 -0.67
CA ASN A 117 10.39 10.30 0.34
C ASN A 117 11.71 9.85 -0.30
N LYS A 118 11.64 9.04 -1.36
CA LYS A 118 12.82 8.50 -2.03
C LYS A 118 13.68 9.55 -2.73
N PHE A 119 13.08 10.47 -3.48
CA PHE A 119 13.81 11.37 -4.38
C PHE A 119 14.13 12.73 -3.76
N ARG A 120 13.40 13.15 -2.72
CA ARG A 120 13.57 14.47 -2.12
C ARG A 120 13.98 14.40 -0.66
N PHE A 121 13.23 13.70 0.19
CA PHE A 121 13.46 13.77 1.63
C PHE A 121 14.65 12.92 2.09
N VAL A 122 14.79 11.69 1.60
CA VAL A 122 15.95 10.82 1.92
C VAL A 122 17.27 11.45 1.44
N PRO A 123 17.40 11.99 0.22
CA PRO A 123 18.61 12.71 -0.18
C PRO A 123 18.87 13.98 0.63
N ALA A 124 17.82 14.70 1.08
CA ALA A 124 17.97 15.88 1.93
C ALA A 124 18.44 15.53 3.35
N LEU A 125 18.01 14.38 3.89
CA LEU A 125 18.54 13.83 5.14
C LEU A 125 20.04 13.54 5.03
N LEU A 126 20.47 12.91 3.94
CA LEU A 126 21.88 12.59 3.71
C LEU A 126 22.78 13.84 3.57
N ARG A 127 22.22 14.97 3.14
CA ARG A 127 22.94 16.26 3.06
C ARG A 127 22.89 17.06 4.35
N ASN A 128 22.19 16.55 5.38
CA ASN A 128 21.98 17.24 6.64
C ASN A 128 21.26 18.60 6.48
N ASP A 129 20.35 18.69 5.51
CA ASP A 129 19.58 19.92 5.24
C ASP A 129 18.69 20.25 6.46
N THR A 130 18.66 21.52 6.89
CA THR A 130 17.88 21.94 8.05
C THR A 130 16.38 21.67 7.88
N GLY A 131 15.78 21.00 8.88
CA GLY A 131 14.35 20.64 8.86
C GLY A 131 13.96 19.49 7.92
N SER A 132 14.93 18.84 7.25
CA SER A 132 14.68 17.66 6.41
C SER A 132 14.10 16.48 7.20
N ALA A 133 14.60 16.23 8.42
CA ALA A 133 14.08 15.21 9.34
C ALA A 133 12.60 15.39 9.65
N LYS A 134 12.18 16.62 9.99
CA LYS A 134 10.78 16.93 10.28
C LYS A 134 9.87 16.70 9.06
N LYS A 135 10.30 17.13 7.86
CA LYS A 135 9.54 16.90 6.62
C LYS A 135 9.42 15.42 6.28
N PHE A 136 10.51 14.65 6.47
CA PHE A 136 10.48 13.20 6.27
C PHE A 136 9.55 12.50 7.28
N GLN A 137 9.60 12.88 8.56
CA GLN A 137 8.71 12.36 9.59
C GLN A 137 7.23 12.65 9.30
N GLN A 138 6.90 13.88 8.88
CA GLN A 138 5.54 14.25 8.46
C GLN A 138 5.06 13.45 7.25
N SER A 139 5.96 13.19 6.29
CA SER A 139 5.65 12.37 5.13
C SER A 139 5.36 10.91 5.53
N ILE A 140 6.17 10.30 6.42
CA ILE A 140 5.90 8.96 6.95
C ILE A 140 4.54 8.90 7.66
N LEU A 141 4.18 9.94 8.42
CA LEU A 141 2.86 10.01 9.07
C LEU A 141 1.73 10.07 8.03
N ALA A 142 1.88 10.86 6.98
CA ALA A 142 0.90 10.94 5.89
C ALA A 142 0.78 9.60 5.13
N GLU A 143 1.88 8.87 4.93
CA GLU A 143 1.85 7.52 4.39
C GLU A 143 1.05 6.58 5.32
N ALA A 144 1.30 6.60 6.63
CA ALA A 144 0.60 5.77 7.59
C ALA A 144 -0.92 6.04 7.61
N VAL A 145 -1.33 7.31 7.56
CA VAL A 145 -2.75 7.70 7.44
C VAL A 145 -3.36 7.18 6.13
N SER A 146 -2.62 7.28 5.03
CA SER A 146 -3.07 6.76 3.73
C SER A 146 -3.25 5.24 3.77
N PHE A 147 -2.36 4.50 4.44
CA PHE A 147 -2.51 3.07 4.67
C PHE A 147 -3.77 2.73 5.47
N LEU A 148 -4.05 3.47 6.55
CA LEU A 148 -5.26 3.27 7.33
C LEU A 148 -6.53 3.54 6.51
N ALA A 149 -6.52 4.59 5.68
CA ALA A 149 -7.63 4.88 4.76
C ALA A 149 -7.83 3.74 3.73
N ILE A 150 -6.74 3.20 3.16
CA ILE A 150 -6.81 2.06 2.24
C ILE A 150 -7.40 0.82 2.92
N LEU A 151 -7.02 0.54 4.18
CA LEU A 151 -7.59 -0.58 4.95
C LEU A 151 -9.08 -0.39 5.21
N MET A 152 -9.48 0.82 5.60
CA MET A 152 -10.88 1.15 5.85
C MET A 152 -11.72 0.99 4.57
N LEU A 153 -11.25 1.52 3.44
CA LEU A 153 -11.92 1.36 2.14
C LEU A 153 -11.99 -0.11 1.72
N THR A 154 -10.93 -0.88 1.97
CA THR A 154 -10.92 -2.33 1.70
C THR A 154 -11.95 -3.05 2.55
N ALA A 155 -12.05 -2.73 3.84
CA ALA A 155 -13.06 -3.30 4.73
C ALA A 155 -14.49 -2.97 4.29
N ILE A 156 -14.73 -1.74 3.81
CA ILE A 156 -16.04 -1.33 3.25
C ILE A 156 -16.36 -2.17 2.00
N ILE A 157 -15.41 -2.27 1.07
CA ILE A 157 -15.58 -3.04 -0.18
C ILE A 157 -15.85 -4.53 0.11
N THR A 158 -15.17 -5.12 1.09
CA THR A 158 -15.30 -6.55 1.40
C THR A 158 -16.47 -6.89 2.31
N GLY A 159 -16.83 -6.00 3.25
CA GLY A 159 -17.79 -6.30 4.32
C GLY A 159 -19.12 -5.56 4.25
N ALA A 160 -19.19 -4.40 3.60
CA ALA A 160 -20.37 -3.53 3.66
C ALA A 160 -21.07 -3.33 2.29
N VAL A 161 -20.39 -3.63 1.19
CA VAL A 161 -20.93 -3.48 -0.16
C VAL A 161 -21.09 -4.87 -0.77
N SER A 162 -22.34 -5.30 -0.97
CA SER A 162 -22.64 -6.51 -1.74
C SER A 162 -22.06 -6.37 -3.15
N LEU A 163 -21.44 -7.45 -3.66
CA LEU A 163 -20.92 -7.49 -5.02
C LEU A 163 -22.03 -7.03 -6.00
N PRO A 164 -21.72 -6.15 -6.95
CA PRO A 164 -22.67 -5.83 -8.00
C PRO A 164 -22.88 -7.10 -8.85
N HIS A 165 -23.98 -7.80 -8.60
CA HIS A 165 -24.47 -8.88 -9.46
C HIS A 165 -24.97 -8.30 -10.78
#